data_AF-A0A7C5KKW2-F1
#
_entry.id   AF-A0A7C5KKW2-F1
#
_cell.length_a   1.000
_cell.length_b   1.000
_cell.length_c   1.000
_cell.angle_alpha   90.00
_cell.angle_beta   90.00
_cell.angle_gamma   90.00
#
_symmetry.space_group_name_H-M   'P 1'
#
loop_
_entity.id
_entity.type
_entity.pdbx_description
1 polymer ?
#
loop_
_entity_poly.entity_id
_entity_poly.type
_entity_poly.pdbx_seq_one_letter_code
_entity_poly.pdbx_strand_id
1 'polypeptide(L)'
;MMEGKGLEGLNSKEKAFLRQRMRLWRAWLWGGPLLALGILLMAAWMLWKHPMLSNPFVLYPELRAKTLPPASLETLAVMVPVLLWLLFLIMFVVVLLLFATFYLERRYLKILGKLRSPGEEVQGRG
;
A
#
# COMPACT_ATOMS: atom_id res chain seq x y z
N MET A 1 2.07 -26.76 5.99
CA MET A 1 2.59 -27.62 4.92
C MET A 1 1.44 -28.09 4.02
N MET A 2 1.04 -27.27 3.03
CA MET A 2 0.03 -27.63 2.01
C MET A 2 0.40 -27.04 0.64
N GLU A 3 1.69 -26.93 0.31
CA GLU A 3 2.16 -26.25 -0.91
C GLU A 3 2.58 -27.19 -2.06
N GLY A 4 2.48 -28.52 -1.89
CA GLY A 4 3.05 -29.47 -2.86
C GLY A 4 2.16 -29.81 -4.07
N LYS A 5 0.88 -30.11 -3.86
CA LYS A 5 0.07 -30.82 -4.87
C LYS A 5 -0.51 -29.97 -6.00
N GLY A 6 -0.53 -28.64 -5.88
CA GLY A 6 -1.13 -27.75 -6.90
C GLY A 6 -0.20 -27.35 -8.05
N LEU A 7 1.06 -27.79 -8.06
CA LEU A 7 2.10 -27.28 -8.95
C LEU A 7 2.60 -28.30 -9.99
N GLU A 8 2.03 -29.50 -10.06
CA GLU A 8 2.61 -30.60 -10.86
C GLU A 8 2.44 -30.39 -12.37
N GLY A 9 1.34 -29.79 -12.86
CA GLY A 9 1.10 -29.51 -14.28
C GLY A 9 1.60 -28.17 -14.86
N LEU A 10 2.32 -27.33 -14.12
CA LEU A 10 2.75 -26.00 -14.59
C LEU A 10 4.06 -26.04 -15.38
N ASN A 11 4.17 -25.22 -16.43
CA ASN A 11 5.42 -25.04 -17.17
C ASN A 11 6.52 -24.49 -16.24
N SER A 12 7.77 -24.87 -16.46
CA SER A 12 8.92 -24.46 -15.63
C SER A 12 9.02 -22.94 -15.45
N LYS A 13 8.64 -22.17 -16.48
CA LYS A 13 8.57 -20.69 -16.43
C LYS A 13 7.46 -20.18 -15.49
N GLU A 14 6.30 -20.83 -15.47
CA GLU A 14 5.18 -20.46 -14.60
C GLU A 14 5.48 -20.77 -13.13
N LYS A 15 6.13 -21.92 -12.85
CA LYS A 15 6.59 -22.26 -11.49
C LYS A 15 7.63 -21.26 -10.97
N ALA A 16 8.51 -20.75 -11.84
CA ALA A 16 9.49 -19.73 -11.46
C ALA A 16 8.81 -18.39 -11.13
N PHE A 17 7.84 -17.97 -11.96
CA PHE A 17 7.08 -16.75 -11.75
C PHE A 17 6.26 -16.77 -10.45
N LEU A 18 5.60 -17.89 -10.15
CA LEU A 18 4.84 -18.08 -8.90
C LEU A 18 5.73 -18.05 -7.65
N ARG A 19 6.90 -18.68 -7.70
CA ARG A 19 7.85 -18.64 -6.58
C ARG A 19 8.37 -17.22 -6.33
N GLN A 20 8.64 -16.46 -7.39
CA GLN A 20 9.09 -15.08 -7.27
C GLN A 20 7.99 -14.20 -6.65
N ARG A 21 6.74 -14.33 -7.11
CA ARG A 21 5.58 -13.63 -6.54
C ARG A 21 5.26 -14.01 -5.10
N MET A 22 5.38 -15.29 -4.72
CA MET A 22 5.24 -15.72 -3.32
C MET A 22 6.30 -15.08 -2.41
N ARG A 23 7.53 -14.88 -2.91
CA ARG A 23 8.57 -14.18 -2.15
C ARG A 23 8.22 -12.71 -1.94
N LEU A 24 7.73 -12.03 -2.98
CA LEU A 24 7.23 -10.65 -2.85
C LEU A 24 6.06 -10.57 -1.86
N TRP A 25 5.12 -11.51 -1.91
CA TRP A 25 3.99 -11.54 -0.98
C TRP A 25 4.44 -11.71 0.47
N ARG A 26 5.37 -12.64 0.72
CA ARG A 26 5.90 -12.88 2.08
C ARG A 26 6.68 -11.67 2.59
N ALA A 27 7.42 -10.98 1.73
CA ALA A 27 8.06 -9.72 2.07
C ALA A 27 7.03 -8.60 2.32
N TRP A 28 5.97 -8.51 1.52
CA TRP A 28 4.91 -7.50 1.66
C TRP A 28 4.07 -7.69 2.92
N LEU A 29 3.93 -8.92 3.42
CA LEU A 29 3.22 -9.21 4.67
C LEU A 29 3.82 -8.46 5.88
N TRP A 30 5.14 -8.25 5.85
CA TRP A 30 5.89 -7.52 6.89
C TRP A 30 6.22 -6.09 6.46
N GLY A 31 6.57 -5.90 5.20
CA GLY A 31 6.93 -4.60 4.63
C GLY A 31 5.74 -3.65 4.55
N GLY A 32 4.56 -4.14 4.17
CA GLY A 32 3.35 -3.33 4.03
C GLY A 32 2.88 -2.69 5.34
N PRO A 33 2.73 -3.44 6.45
CA PRO A 33 2.33 -2.84 7.74
C PRO A 33 3.42 -1.92 8.28
N LEU A 34 4.70 -2.27 8.08
CA LEU A 34 5.83 -1.41 8.46
C LEU A 34 5.82 -0.09 7.69
N LEU A 35 5.52 -0.12 6.38
CA LEU A 35 5.36 1.08 5.55
C LEU A 35 4.18 1.93 6.03
N ALA A 36 3.03 1.32 6.27
CA ALA A 36 1.85 2.02 6.78
C ALA A 36 2.12 2.66 8.16
N LEU A 37 2.79 1.92 9.05
CA LEU A 37 3.21 2.44 10.36
C LEU A 37 4.21 3.59 10.20
N GLY A 38 5.17 3.47 9.29
CA GLY A 38 6.13 4.54 8.97
C GLY A 38 5.45 5.81 8.47
N ILE A 39 4.46 5.69 7.59
CA ILE A 39 3.64 6.81 7.10
C ILE A 39 2.90 7.49 8.27
N LEU A 40 2.28 6.71 9.16
CA LEU A 40 1.58 7.23 10.34
C LEU A 40 2.52 7.91 11.33
N LEU A 41 3.66 7.29 11.62
CA LEU A 41 4.69 7.85 12.50
C LEU A 41 5.26 9.14 11.93
N MET A 42 5.50 9.19 10.62
CA MET A 42 5.98 10.40 9.94
C MET A 42 4.94 11.53 10.04
N ALA A 43 3.66 11.23 9.81
CA ALA A 43 2.58 12.21 9.94
C ALA A 43 2.45 12.72 11.39
N ALA A 44 2.52 11.82 12.38
CA ALA A 44 2.50 12.17 13.80
C ALA A 44 3.73 12.98 14.24
N TRP A 45 4.92 12.59 13.78
CA TRP A 45 6.17 13.31 14.01
C TRP A 45 6.10 14.73 13.46
N MET A 46 5.57 14.88 12.25
CA MET A 46 5.44 16.16 11.59
C MET A 46 4.51 17.10 12.35
N LEU A 47 3.42 16.56 12.92
CA LEU A 47 2.52 17.33 13.79
C LEU A 47 3.21 17.87 15.05
N TRP A 48 4.16 17.13 15.63
CA TRP A 48 4.90 17.57 16.81
C TRP A 48 6.06 18.51 16.51
N LYS A 49 6.85 18.25 15.45
CA LYS A 49 8.07 19.03 15.17
C LYS A 49 7.83 20.25 14.30
N HIS A 50 6.84 20.19 13.40
CA HIS A 50 6.56 21.26 12.45
C HIS A 50 5.06 21.61 12.43
N PRO A 51 4.50 22.09 13.55
CA PRO A 51 3.09 22.45 13.62
C PRO A 51 2.71 23.53 12.58
N MET A 52 3.65 24.41 12.22
CA MET A 52 3.49 25.39 11.15
C MET A 52 3.34 24.80 9.74
N LEU A 53 3.68 23.53 9.49
CA LEU A 53 3.51 22.91 8.17
C LEU A 53 2.29 21.99 8.11
N SER A 54 1.78 21.57 9.26
CA SER A 54 0.72 20.56 9.36
C SER A 54 -0.58 21.08 9.96
N ASN A 55 -0.54 22.21 10.69
CA ASN A 55 -1.69 22.78 11.37
C ASN A 55 -2.00 24.20 10.85
N PRO A 56 -3.02 24.36 9.98
CA PRO A 56 -3.39 25.66 9.45
C PRO A 56 -3.89 26.64 10.53
N PHE A 57 -4.39 26.14 11.66
CA PHE A 57 -4.88 26.97 12.77
C PHE A 57 -3.75 27.64 13.56
N VAL A 58 -2.53 27.10 13.52
CA VAL A 58 -1.35 27.69 14.18
C VAL A 58 -0.68 28.73 13.27
N LEU A 59 -0.69 28.49 11.95
CA LEU A 59 -0.17 29.42 10.95
C LEU A 59 -0.93 30.75 10.88
N TYR A 60 -2.26 30.70 10.91
CA TYR A 60 -3.13 31.86 10.69
C TYR A 60 -2.86 33.06 11.63
N PRO A 61 -2.74 32.88 12.96
CA PRO A 61 -2.44 34.00 13.87
C PRO A 61 -1.03 34.57 13.71
N GLU A 62 -0.04 33.76 13.33
CA GLU A 62 1.36 34.20 13.14
C GLU A 62 1.57 34.93 11.80
N LEU A 63 0.85 34.55 10.75
CA LEU A 63 0.81 35.26 9.47
C LEU A 63 0.10 36.61 9.59
N ARG A 64 -0.97 36.69 10.39
CA ARG A 64 -1.64 37.97 10.69
C ARG A 64 -0.77 38.95 11.47
N ALA A 65 0.17 38.44 12.27
CA ALA A 65 1.07 39.24 13.09
C ALA A 65 2.28 39.81 12.31
N LYS A 66 2.58 39.31 11.10
CA LYS A 66 3.68 39.79 10.25
C LYS A 66 3.13 40.38 8.94
N THR A 67 3.30 41.69 8.80
CA THR A 67 2.82 42.57 7.72
C THR A 67 3.33 42.20 6.32
N LEU A 68 2.69 41.26 5.63
CA LEU A 68 2.92 40.97 4.21
C LEU A 68 1.59 40.95 3.42
N PRO A 69 1.62 41.20 2.09
CA PRO A 69 0.41 41.34 1.27
C PRO A 69 -0.49 40.10 1.40
N PRO A 70 -1.71 40.24 1.93
CA PRO A 70 -2.37 39.17 2.68
C PRO A 70 -2.92 38.04 1.79
N ALA A 71 -3.51 38.35 0.64
CA ALA A 71 -4.36 37.38 -0.05
C ALA A 71 -3.62 36.14 -0.61
N SER A 72 -2.43 36.31 -1.18
CA SER A 72 -1.72 35.21 -1.85
C SER A 72 -0.91 34.34 -0.88
N LEU A 73 -0.31 34.94 0.15
CA LEU A 73 0.49 34.24 1.16
C LEU A 73 -0.38 33.47 2.16
N GLU A 74 -1.53 34.03 2.53
CA GLU A 74 -2.47 33.40 3.46
C GLU A 74 -3.13 32.17 2.81
N THR A 75 -3.44 32.24 1.51
CA THR A 75 -3.96 31.10 0.75
C THR A 75 -2.92 29.98 0.60
N LEU A 76 -1.67 30.32 0.25
CA LEU A 76 -0.57 29.35 0.17
C LEU A 76 -0.29 28.70 1.53
N ALA A 77 -0.31 29.47 2.61
CA ALA A 77 -0.07 28.97 3.96
C ALA A 77 -1.12 27.95 4.42
N VAL A 78 -2.38 28.11 4.01
CA VAL A 78 -3.45 27.14 4.33
C VAL A 78 -3.45 25.96 3.36
N MET A 79 -3.11 26.17 2.09
CA MET A 79 -3.09 25.08 1.10
C MET A 79 -1.94 24.09 1.31
N VAL A 80 -0.78 24.53 1.79
CA VAL A 80 0.39 23.65 1.99
C VAL A 80 0.09 22.50 2.99
N PRO A 81 -0.45 22.74 4.20
CA PRO A 81 -0.85 21.67 5.11
C PRO A 81 -1.88 20.73 4.49
N VAL A 82 -2.87 21.27 3.78
CA VAL A 82 -3.95 20.47 3.17
C VAL A 82 -3.40 19.56 2.07
N LEU A 83 -2.57 20.09 1.16
CA LEU A 83 -1.91 19.33 0.11
C LEU A 83 -1.03 18.21 0.69
N LEU A 84 -0.34 18.52 1.79
CA LEU A 84 0.53 17.56 2.44
C LEU A 84 -0.27 16.42 3.09
N TRP A 85 -1.37 16.72 3.78
CA TRP A 85 -2.30 15.70 4.29
C TRP A 85 -2.93 14.87 3.17
N LEU A 86 -3.28 15.51 2.05
CA LEU A 86 -3.79 14.82 0.87
C LEU A 86 -2.73 13.86 0.30
N LEU A 87 -1.46 14.25 0.24
CA LEU A 87 -0.36 13.40 -0.21
C LEU A 87 -0.21 12.17 0.70
N PHE A 88 -0.22 12.37 2.02
CA PHE A 88 -0.19 11.28 3.01
C PHE A 88 -1.37 10.32 2.83
N LEU A 89 -2.57 10.86 2.60
CA LEU A 89 -3.77 10.07 2.34
C LEU A 89 -3.64 9.25 1.05
N ILE A 90 -3.18 9.85 -0.05
CA ILE A 90 -2.96 9.16 -1.32
C ILE A 90 -1.95 8.03 -1.16
N MET A 91 -0.82 8.29 -0.49
CA MET A 91 0.19 7.25 -0.22
C MET A 91 -0.41 6.10 0.58
N PHE A 92 -1.19 6.40 1.61
CA PHE A 92 -1.85 5.38 2.42
C PHE A 92 -2.84 4.54 1.60
N VAL A 93 -3.66 5.18 0.76
CA VAL A 93 -4.60 4.49 -0.14
C VAL A 93 -3.86 3.59 -1.14
N VAL A 94 -2.75 4.05 -1.71
CA VAL A 94 -1.93 3.22 -2.61
C VAL A 94 -1.41 1.98 -1.88
N VAL A 95 -0.94 2.10 -0.65
CA VAL A 95 -0.50 0.96 0.16
C VAL A 95 -1.65 -0.02 0.40
N LEU A 96 -2.85 0.47 0.73
CA LEU A 96 -4.04 -0.37 0.90
C LEU A 96 -4.46 -1.08 -0.40
N LEU A 97 -4.41 -0.37 -1.53
CA LEU A 97 -4.70 -0.97 -2.84
C LEU A 97 -3.71 -2.08 -3.18
N LEU A 98 -2.42 -1.88 -2.91
CA LEU A 98 -1.41 -2.93 -3.08
C LEU A 98 -1.74 -4.16 -2.22
N PHE A 99 -2.14 -3.96 -0.96
CA PHE A 99 -2.64 -5.06 -0.12
C PHE A 99 -3.83 -5.78 -0.74
N ALA A 100 -4.82 -5.04 -1.25
CA ALA A 100 -6.00 -5.60 -1.88
C ALA A 100 -5.65 -6.40 -3.15
N THR A 101 -4.74 -5.88 -4.00
CA THR A 101 -4.24 -6.56 -5.19
C THR A 101 -3.56 -7.89 -4.85
N PHE A 102 -2.67 -7.88 -3.85
CA PHE A 102 -2.00 -9.09 -3.39
C PHE A 102 -2.97 -10.11 -2.77
N TYR A 103 -4.01 -9.64 -2.07
CA TYR A 103 -5.07 -10.51 -1.55
C TYR A 103 -5.89 -11.16 -2.66
N LEU A 104 -6.27 -10.38 -3.69
CA LEU A 104 -6.98 -10.88 -4.87
C LEU A 104 -6.14 -11.93 -5.59
N GLU A 105 -4.85 -11.68 -5.79
CA GLU A 105 -3.95 -12.60 -6.46
C GLU A 105 -3.90 -13.97 -5.76
N ARG A 106 -3.83 -14.00 -4.43
CA ARG A 106 -3.89 -15.25 -3.66
C ARG A 106 -5.21 -16.00 -3.88
N ARG A 107 -6.33 -15.28 -3.99
CA ARG A 107 -7.64 -15.87 -4.28
C ARG A 107 -7.67 -16.50 -5.67
N TYR A 108 -7.16 -15.82 -6.69
CA TYR A 108 -7.08 -16.35 -8.06
C TYR A 108 -6.19 -17.60 -8.14
N LEU A 109 -5.02 -17.58 -7.49
CA LEU A 109 -4.13 -18.75 -7.43
C LEU A 109 -4.79 -19.96 -6.76
N LYS A 110 -5.57 -19.72 -5.69
CA LYS A 110 -6.32 -20.80 -5.02
C LYS A 110 -7.43 -21.37 -5.91
N ILE A 111 -8.10 -20.53 -6.69
CA ILE A 111 -9.13 -20.96 -7.64
C ILE A 111 -8.52 -21.76 -8.79
N LEU A 112 -7.42 -21.29 -9.37
CA LEU A 112 -6.67 -22.01 -10.42
C LEU A 112 -6.21 -23.39 -9.94
N GLY A 113 -5.67 -23.48 -8.71
CA GLY A 113 -5.29 -24.76 -8.12
C GLY A 113 -6.49 -25.72 -7.95
N LYS A 114 -7.65 -25.19 -7.56
CA LYS A 114 -8.88 -25.98 -7.41
C LYS A 114 -9.51 -26.41 -8.73
N LEU A 115 -9.38 -25.61 -9.79
CA LEU A 115 -9.95 -25.92 -11.11
C LEU A 115 -9.06 -26.88 -11.91
N ARG A 116 -7.78 -27.00 -11.56
CA ARG A 116 -6.85 -27.93 -12.24
C ARG A 116 -6.84 -29.33 -11.62
N SER A 117 -7.07 -29.43 -10.32
CA SER A 117 -7.19 -30.69 -9.58
C SER A 117 -8.40 -31.61 -9.90
N PRO A 118 -9.52 -31.20 -10.53
CA PRO A 118 -10.63 -32.10 -10.87
C PRO A 118 -10.40 -32.87 -12.18
N GLY A 119 -9.35 -32.55 -12.96
CA GLY A 119 -9.11 -33.11 -14.29
C GLY A 119 -8.14 -34.28 -14.36
N GLU A 120 -7.34 -34.55 -13.30
CA GLU A 120 -6.34 -35.61 -13.31
C GLU A 120 -6.89 -37.01 -12.95
N GLU A 121 -8.14 -37.13 -12.49
CA GLU A 121 -8.75 -38.45 -12.22
C GLU A 121 -9.23 -39.20 -13.47
N VAL A 122 -9.28 -38.55 -14.64
CA VAL A 122 -9.78 -39.18 -15.89
C VAL A 122 -8.65 -39.71 -16.79
N GLN A 123 -7.39 -39.34 -16.55
CA GLN A 123 -6.25 -39.68 -17.40
C GLN A 123 -5.28 -40.69 -16.74
N GLY A 124 -5.84 -41.65 -15.98
CA GLY A 124 -5.09 -42.73 -15.31
C GLY A 124 -5.72 -44.11 -15.46
N ARG A 125 -6.65 -44.30 -16.41
CA ARG A 125 -7.16 -45.62 -16.83
C ARG A 125 -6.86 -45.81 -18.31
N GLY A 126 -5.59 -46.06 -18.62
CA GLY A 126 -5.14 -46.71 -19.84
C GLY A 126 -4.52 -48.04 -19.45
#